data_AF-A0A7V6NHY0-F1
#
_entry.id   AF-A0A7V6NHY0-F1
#
_cell.length_a   1.000
_cell.length_b   1.000
_cell.length_c   1.000
_cell.angle_alpha   90.00
_cell.angle_beta   90.00
_cell.angle_gamma   90.00
#
_symmetry.space_group_name_H-M   'P 1'
#
loop_
_entity.id
_entity.type
_entity.pdbx_description
1 polymer ?
#
loop_
_entity_poly.entity_id
_entity_poly.type
_entity_poly.pdbx_seq_one_letter_code
_entity_poly.pdbx_strand_id
1 'polypeptide(L)'
;MLAVYFVANATGVTLTFSQQLLMIVAVTLGSIGTAGIAGAGPVVLLAVMEMVGMPATTGSAAAAAFALVLGIDVILDMGRTLTNVCGDIVGTSIVAKTEGMLDISKWEITTDIKNHMANKESTGV
;
A
#
# COMPACT_ATOMS: atom_id res chain seq x y z
N MET A 1 -2.15 3.43 8.54
CA MET A 1 -2.11 2.81 9.89
C MET A 1 -0.70 2.62 10.43
N LEU A 2 0.21 1.94 9.72
CA LEU A 2 1.59 1.65 10.20
C LEU A 2 2.33 2.89 10.70
N ALA A 3 2.27 4.00 9.95
CA ALA A 3 2.89 5.27 10.37
C ALA A 3 2.31 5.85 11.69
N VAL A 4 1.01 5.72 11.94
CA VAL A 4 0.40 6.21 13.20
C VAL A 4 0.86 5.34 14.38
N TYR A 5 0.93 4.02 14.18
CA TYR A 5 1.49 3.11 15.19
C TYR A 5 2.96 3.39 15.46
N PHE A 6 3.74 3.69 14.42
CA PHE A 6 5.12 4.09 14.57
C PHE A 6 5.23 5.34 15.45
N VAL A 7 4.45 6.39 15.14
CA VAL A 7 4.42 7.62 15.95
C VAL A 7 3.97 7.36 17.38
N ALA A 8 2.94 6.56 17.59
CA ALA A 8 2.44 6.20 18.93
C ALA A 8 3.53 5.50 19.77
N ASN A 9 4.20 4.50 19.21
CA ASN A 9 5.28 3.78 19.89
C ASN A 9 6.51 4.67 20.12
N ALA A 10 6.86 5.51 19.14
CA ALA A 10 7.99 6.44 19.26
C ALA A 10 7.77 7.52 20.34
N THR A 11 6.51 7.86 20.63
CA THR A 11 6.12 8.86 21.63
C THR A 11 5.68 8.25 22.97
N GLY A 12 5.65 6.91 23.07
CA GLY A 12 5.17 6.20 24.27
C GLY A 12 3.65 6.30 24.50
N VAL A 13 2.89 6.72 23.49
CA VAL A 13 1.43 6.81 23.57
C VAL A 13 0.81 5.43 23.35
N THR A 14 -0.02 5.00 24.30
CA THR A 14 -0.76 3.73 24.18
C THR A 14 -2.08 3.98 23.46
N LEU A 15 -2.26 3.34 22.31
CA LEU A 15 -3.52 3.37 21.56
C LEU A 15 -4.50 2.35 22.11
N THR A 16 -5.65 2.81 22.59
CA THR A 16 -6.75 1.95 23.03
C THR A 16 -7.38 1.22 21.85
N PHE A 17 -8.02 0.07 22.12
CA PHE A 17 -8.69 -0.72 21.07
C PHE A 17 -9.76 0.11 20.32
N SER A 18 -10.52 0.96 21.01
CA SER A 18 -11.50 1.85 20.37
C SER A 18 -10.86 2.85 19.42
N GLN A 19 -9.71 3.43 19.77
CA GLN A 19 -8.97 4.33 18.88
C GLN A 19 -8.45 3.58 17.63
N GLN A 20 -8.00 2.35 17.79
CA GLN A 20 -7.56 1.52 16.67
C GLN A 20 -8.71 1.23 15.70
N LEU A 21 -9.90 0.89 16.22
CA LEU A 21 -11.10 0.68 15.41
C LEU A 21 -11.51 1.95 14.67
N LEU A 22 -11.54 3.09 15.37
CA LEU A 22 -11.83 4.40 14.77
C LEU A 22 -10.85 4.73 13.65
N MET A 23 -9.56 4.48 13.87
CA MET A 23 -8.53 4.66 12.84
C MET A 23 -8.76 3.78 11.62
N ILE A 24 -9.14 2.51 11.79
CA ILE A 24 -9.43 1.61 10.66
C ILE A 24 -10.54 2.21 9.81
N VAL A 25 -11.66 2.57 10.44
CA VAL A 25 -12.80 3.16 9.74
C VAL A 25 -12.41 4.47 9.05
N ALA A 26 -11.73 5.37 9.76
CA ALA A 26 -11.31 6.66 9.22
C ALA A 26 -10.35 6.53 8.04
N VAL A 27 -9.35 5.63 8.14
CA VAL A 27 -8.37 5.39 7.06
C VAL A 27 -9.03 4.73 5.86
N THR A 28 -9.96 3.79 6.06
CA THR A 28 -10.71 3.17 4.97
C THR A 28 -11.57 4.19 4.24
N LEU A 29 -12.32 5.03 4.97
CA LEU A 29 -13.12 6.10 4.38
C LEU A 29 -12.24 7.15 3.67
N GLY A 30 -11.12 7.52 4.28
CA GLY A 30 -10.13 8.44 3.69
C GLY A 30 -9.53 7.89 2.39
N SER A 31 -9.28 6.58 2.32
CA SER A 31 -8.72 5.92 1.13
C SER A 31 -9.61 6.03 -0.11
N ILE A 32 -10.93 6.10 0.08
CA ILE A 32 -11.87 6.32 -1.03
C ILE A 32 -11.78 7.78 -1.52
N GLY A 33 -11.60 8.72 -0.60
CA GLY A 33 -11.56 10.16 -0.90
C GLY A 33 -10.25 10.67 -1.52
N THR A 34 -9.13 9.95 -1.36
CA THR A 34 -7.81 10.40 -1.83
C THR A 34 -7.38 9.87 -3.20
N ALA A 35 -8.28 9.24 -3.96
CA ALA A 35 -7.95 8.50 -5.18
C ALA A 35 -7.26 9.32 -6.31
N GLY A 36 -7.22 10.66 -6.23
CA GLY A 36 -6.67 11.52 -7.28
C GLY A 36 -5.52 12.46 -6.87
N ILE A 37 -4.98 12.36 -5.65
CA ILE A 37 -4.00 13.34 -5.15
C ILE A 37 -2.64 12.69 -4.91
N ALA A 38 -1.63 13.09 -5.69
CA ALA A 38 -0.24 12.73 -5.43
C ALA A 38 0.23 13.34 -4.09
N GLY A 39 0.88 12.54 -3.24
CA GLY A 39 1.33 13.00 -1.92
C GLY A 39 0.21 13.12 -0.86
N ALA A 40 -0.93 12.46 -1.04
CA ALA A 40 -2.00 12.45 -0.02
C ALA A 40 -1.62 11.72 1.29
N GLY A 41 -0.54 10.93 1.28
CA GLY A 41 -0.15 10.07 2.39
C GLY A 41 0.07 10.79 3.71
N PRO A 42 0.91 11.84 3.76
CA PRO A 42 1.13 12.61 4.98
C PRO A 42 -0.09 13.39 5.46
N VAL A 43 -0.96 13.84 4.54
CA VAL A 43 -2.18 14.58 4.89
C VAL A 43 -3.16 13.68 5.64
N VAL A 44 -3.37 12.46 5.14
CA VAL A 44 -4.21 11.46 5.83
C VAL A 44 -3.59 11.07 7.16
N LEU A 45 -2.26 10.95 7.23
CA LEU A 45 -1.56 10.67 8.48
C LEU A 45 -1.82 11.75 9.54
N LEU A 46 -1.74 13.04 9.17
CA LEU A 46 -2.06 14.16 10.04
C LEU A 46 -3.50 14.09 10.56
N ALA A 47 -4.47 13.90 9.66
CA ALA A 47 -5.88 13.82 10.05
C ALA A 47 -6.13 12.69 11.05
N VAL A 48 -5.55 11.51 10.82
CA VAL A 48 -5.74 10.36 11.71
C VAL A 48 -5.03 10.57 13.06
N MET A 49 -3.86 11.22 13.06
CA MET A 49 -3.15 11.59 14.28
C MET A 49 -3.96 12.54 15.17
N GLU A 50 -4.69 13.50 14.58
CA GLU A 50 -5.63 14.35 15.32
C GLU A 50 -6.78 13.53 15.95
N MET A 51 -7.36 12.58 15.20
CA MET A 51 -8.47 11.75 15.69
C MET A 51 -8.10 10.86 16.88
N VAL A 52 -6.84 10.45 17.01
CA VAL A 52 -6.35 9.64 18.14
C VAL A 52 -5.73 10.46 19.26
N GLY A 53 -5.79 11.79 19.19
CA GLY A 53 -5.29 12.69 20.23
C GLY A 53 -3.77 12.86 20.24
N MET A 54 -3.11 12.66 19.10
CA MET A 54 -1.67 12.88 18.92
C MET A 54 -1.40 14.00 17.91
N PRO A 55 -1.87 15.23 18.13
CA PRO A 55 -1.68 16.31 17.16
C PRO A 55 -0.20 16.60 16.93
N ALA A 56 0.18 16.78 15.67
CA ALA A 56 1.53 17.17 15.27
C ALA A 56 1.78 18.68 15.53
N THR A 57 1.49 19.14 16.74
CA THR A 57 1.74 20.53 17.16
C THR A 57 3.25 20.79 17.23
N THR A 58 3.68 21.91 16.67
CA THR A 58 5.09 22.33 16.62
C THR A 58 5.72 22.29 18.02
N GLY A 59 6.78 21.48 18.17
CA GLY A 59 7.49 21.29 19.44
C GLY A 59 7.11 20.04 20.24
N SER A 60 6.09 19.27 19.81
CA SER A 60 5.73 18.00 20.47
C SER A 60 6.58 16.83 19.97
N ALA A 61 6.72 15.78 20.80
CA ALA A 61 7.36 14.53 20.39
C ALA A 61 6.65 13.86 19.20
N ALA A 62 5.33 14.07 19.06
CA ALA A 62 4.55 13.58 17.93
C ALA A 62 4.92 14.28 16.62
N ALA A 63 5.23 15.59 16.65
CA ALA A 63 5.69 16.31 15.47
C ALA A 63 7.06 15.83 14.99
N ALA A 64 7.99 15.53 15.91
CA ALA A 64 9.29 14.97 15.56
C ALA A 64 9.17 13.57 14.93
N ALA A 65 8.31 12.71 15.50
CA ALA A 65 8.05 11.38 14.95
C ALA A 65 7.34 11.44 13.58
N PHE A 66 6.39 12.37 13.40
CA PHE A 66 5.75 12.61 12.11
C PHE A 66 6.75 13.11 11.05
N ALA A 67 7.65 14.02 11.43
CA ALA A 67 8.71 14.51 10.55
C ALA A 67 9.67 13.39 10.09
N LEU A 68 9.94 12.42 10.96
CA LEU A 68 10.72 11.24 10.58
C LEU A 68 10.01 10.39 9.51
N VAL A 69 8.69 10.19 9.64
CA VAL A 69 7.89 9.48 8.64
C VAL A 69 7.87 10.25 7.33
N LEU A 70 7.70 11.58 7.38
CA LEU A 70 7.78 12.46 6.21
C LEU A 70 9.12 12.31 5.47
N GLY A 71 10.22 12.16 6.19
CA GLY A 71 11.55 11.99 5.60
C GLY A 71 11.68 10.74 4.73
N ILE A 72 10.90 9.68 5.02
CA ILE A 72 10.89 8.44 4.23
C ILE A 72 9.64 8.29 3.35
N ASP A 73 8.75 9.27 3.35
CA ASP A 73 7.43 9.17 2.70
C ASP A 73 7.56 8.89 1.21
N VAL A 74 8.58 9.42 0.54
CA VAL A 74 8.84 9.15 -0.89
C VAL A 74 9.00 7.65 -1.17
N ILE A 75 9.66 6.91 -0.29
CA ILE A 75 9.84 5.45 -0.44
C ILE A 75 8.51 4.73 -0.14
N LEU A 76 7.80 5.17 0.89
CA LEU A 76 6.52 4.60 1.29
C LEU A 76 5.43 4.84 0.23
N ASP A 77 5.45 5.99 -0.44
CA ASP A 77 4.50 6.37 -1.47
C ASP A 77 4.70 5.57 -2.76
N MET A 78 5.97 5.27 -3.11
CA MET A 78 6.28 4.32 -4.20
C MET A 78 5.72 2.92 -3.92
N GLY A 79 5.91 2.39 -2.71
CA GLY A 79 5.36 1.08 -2.33
C GLY A 79 3.82 1.06 -2.32
N ARG A 80 3.20 2.16 -1.90
CA ARG A 80 1.74 2.32 -1.93
C ARG A 80 1.20 2.35 -3.36
N THR A 81 1.85 3.10 -4.24
CA THR A 81 1.45 3.17 -5.65
C THR A 81 1.58 1.81 -6.33
N LEU A 82 2.69 1.09 -6.08
CA LEU A 82 2.92 -0.26 -6.61
C LEU A 82 1.81 -1.23 -6.17
N THR A 83 1.49 -1.25 -4.88
CA THR A 83 0.47 -2.17 -4.33
C THR A 83 -0.93 -1.84 -4.82
N ASN A 84 -1.26 -0.55 -4.96
CA ASN A 84 -2.53 -0.11 -5.54
C ASN A 84 -2.67 -0.60 -6.99
N VAL A 85 -1.66 -0.35 -7.84
CA VAL A 85 -1.67 -0.79 -9.25
C VAL A 85 -1.72 -2.31 -9.37
N CYS A 86 -0.97 -3.04 -8.53
CA CYS A 86 -1.03 -4.50 -8.49
C CYS A 86 -2.44 -5.00 -8.15
N GLY A 87 -3.11 -4.37 -7.17
CA GLY A 87 -4.49 -4.66 -6.82
C GLY A 87 -5.46 -4.47 -7.99
N ASP A 88 -5.32 -3.38 -8.73
CA ASP A 88 -6.15 -3.09 -9.90
C ASP A 88 -5.95 -4.14 -11.01
N ILE A 89 -4.71 -4.55 -11.28
CA ILE A 89 -4.40 -5.59 -12.27
C ILE A 89 -5.00 -6.95 -11.86
N VAL A 90 -4.85 -7.32 -10.58
CA VAL A 90 -5.39 -8.58 -10.05
C VAL A 90 -6.92 -8.56 -10.09
N GLY A 91 -7.54 -7.48 -9.62
CA GLY A 91 -8.99 -7.30 -9.65
C GLY A 91 -9.54 -7.37 -11.07
N THR A 92 -8.90 -6.65 -12.00
CA THR A 92 -9.26 -6.69 -13.43
C THR A 92 -9.12 -8.09 -14.01
N SER A 93 -8.05 -8.81 -13.68
CA SER A 93 -7.81 -10.18 -14.16
C SER A 93 -8.85 -11.17 -13.62
N ILE A 94 -9.24 -11.03 -12.35
CA ILE A 94 -10.29 -11.85 -11.73
C ILE A 94 -11.63 -11.58 -12.41
N VAL A 95 -12.03 -10.32 -12.53
CA VAL A 95 -13.31 -9.94 -13.17
C VAL A 95 -13.34 -10.37 -14.64
N ALA A 96 -12.26 -10.13 -15.40
CA ALA A 96 -12.17 -10.58 -16.78
C ALA A 96 -12.31 -12.11 -16.90
N LYS A 97 -11.76 -12.88 -15.94
CA LYS A 97 -11.90 -14.34 -15.92
C LYS A 97 -13.32 -14.77 -15.61
N THR A 98 -13.98 -14.14 -14.64
CA THR A 98 -15.37 -14.47 -14.27
C THR A 98 -16.35 -14.13 -15.39
N GLU A 99 -16.09 -13.06 -16.15
CA GLU A 99 -16.90 -12.65 -17.31
C GLU A 99 -16.52 -13.39 -18.61
N GLY A 100 -15.55 -14.32 -18.57
CA GLY A 100 -15.09 -15.04 -19.77
C GLY A 100 -14.37 -14.17 -20.81
N MET A 101 -14.03 -12.92 -20.47
CA MET A 101 -13.30 -11.97 -21.33
C MET A 101 -11.78 -12.06 -21.18
N LEU A 102 -11.27 -12.90 -20.28
CA LEU A 102 -9.83 -13.11 -20.10
C LEU A 102 -9.29 -14.01 -21.21
N ASP A 103 -8.35 -13.47 -21.98
CA ASP A 103 -7.58 -14.21 -22.98
C ASP A 103 -6.63 -15.20 -22.30
N ILE A 104 -7.07 -16.45 -22.13
CA ILE A 104 -6.34 -17.52 -21.44
C ILE A 104 -5.09 -17.95 -22.23
N SER A 105 -5.03 -17.72 -23.55
CA SER A 105 -3.89 -18.10 -24.39
C SER A 105 -2.59 -17.41 -23.95
N LYS A 106 -2.69 -16.23 -23.32
CA LYS A 106 -1.55 -15.48 -22.76
C LYS A 106 -1.08 -15.99 -21.40
N TRP A 107 -1.86 -16.84 -20.74
CA TRP A 107 -1.55 -17.41 -19.43
C TRP A 107 -1.03 -18.84 -19.53
N GLU A 108 -1.23 -19.49 -20.68
CA GLU A 108 -0.55 -20.73 -21.01
C GLU A 108 0.93 -20.43 -21.23
N ILE A 109 1.82 -21.25 -20.66
CA ILE A 109 3.25 -21.21 -21.01
C ILE A 109 3.31 -21.60 -22.48
N THR A 110 3.44 -20.60 -23.35
CA THR A 110 3.56 -20.80 -24.79
C THR A 110 4.62 -21.85 -25.04
N THR A 111 4.26 -22.86 -25.83
CA THR A 111 5.12 -23.98 -26.24
C THR A 111 6.48 -23.51 -26.79
N ASP A 112 6.61 -22.23 -27.16
CA ASP A 112 7.88 -21.58 -27.52
C ASP A 112 8.97 -21.63 -26.43
N ILE A 113 8.61 -21.54 -25.14
CA ILE A 113 9.58 -21.69 -24.03
C ILE A 113 9.96 -23.16 -23.84
N LYS A 114 8.98 -24.08 -23.94
CA LYS A 114 9.25 -25.53 -23.89
C LYS A 114 10.15 -25.97 -25.05
N ASN A 115 9.95 -25.42 -26.25
CA ASN A 115 10.76 -25.70 -27.43
C ASN A 115 12.18 -25.08 -27.33
N HIS A 116 12.32 -23.87 -26.76
CA HIS A 116 13.64 -23.27 -26.51
C HIS A 116 14.42 -23.96 -25.38
N MET A 117 13.75 -24.48 -24.34
CA MET A 117 14.39 -25.26 -23.27
C MET A 117 14.73 -26.68 -23.73
N ALA A 118 13.85 -27.36 -24.47
CA ALA A 118 14.10 -28.68 -25.02
C ALA A 118 15.25 -28.69 -26.04
N ASN A 119 15.40 -27.63 -26.85
CA ASN A 119 16.51 -27.49 -27.81
C ASN A 119 17.88 -27.28 -27.11
N LYS A 120 17.90 -26.62 -25.94
CA LYS A 120 19.13 -26.44 -25.15
C LYS A 120 19.61 -27.72 -24.45
N GLU A 121 18.69 -28.60 -24.05
CA GLU A 121 19.04 -29.91 -23.48
C GLU A 121 19.54 -30.92 -24.53
N SER A 122 19.16 -30.76 -25.81
CA SER A 122 19.69 -31.58 -26.92
C SER A 122 21.08 -31.19 -27.42
N THR A 123 21.63 -30.05 -26.99
CA THR A 123 23.00 -29.61 -27.30
C THR A 123 23.97 -29.78 -26.12
N GLY A 124 23.66 -30.71 -25.21
CA GLY A 124 24.68 -31.28 -24.34
C GLY A 124 25.65 -32.08 -25.21
N VAL A 125 26.80 -31.45 -25.52
CA VAL A 125 27.82 -31.78 -26.54
C VAL A 125 27.53 -31.22 -27.93
#